data_AF-A0A0F9RTR9-F1
#
_entry.id   AF-A0A0F9RTR9-F1
#
_cell.length_a   1.000
_cell.length_b   1.000
_cell.length_c   1.000
_cell.angle_alpha   90.00
_cell.angle_beta   90.00
_cell.angle_gamma   90.00
#
_symmetry.space_group_name_H-M   'P 1'
#
loop_
_entity.id
_entity.type
_entity.pdbx_description
1 polymer ?
#
loop_
_entity_poly.entity_id
_entity_poly.type
_entity_poly.pdbx_seq_one_letter_code
_entity_poly.pdbx_strand_id
1 'polypeptide(L)'
;MALEIDKTFEKLVEYLVEHEAAVATAMQQQGDPRPWMNFSGDKLKVSAAEKTEAELDAVFDRESLNQSYVQARSNETAKSREVALAKIAGDFLGACERDKRMQWRSRIRMVAHAAARRSGNGKASGPLRRSTVDYLERMFLKSREKVKQSG
;
A
#
# COMPACT_ATOMS: atom_id res chain seq x y z
N MET A 1 -7.87 -32.01 6.69
CA MET A 1 -6.63 -31.57 6.02
C MET A 1 -6.06 -30.39 6.80
N ALA A 2 -4.79 -30.40 7.17
CA ALA A 2 -4.19 -29.28 7.89
C ALA A 2 -4.11 -28.07 6.95
N LEU A 3 -4.69 -26.93 7.34
CA LEU A 3 -4.50 -25.68 6.59
C LEU A 3 -3.06 -25.22 6.77
N GLU A 4 -2.30 -25.23 5.68
CA GLU A 4 -0.91 -24.79 5.61
C GLU A 4 -0.76 -23.80 4.46
N ILE A 5 0.21 -22.91 4.56
CA ILE A 5 0.48 -21.94 3.50
C ILE A 5 1.19 -22.66 2.37
N ASP A 6 0.75 -22.36 1.15
CA ASP A 6 1.42 -22.86 -0.04
C ASP A 6 2.87 -22.35 -0.08
N LYS A 7 3.84 -23.28 -0.15
CA LYS A 7 5.27 -22.95 -0.14
C LYS A 7 5.71 -22.11 -1.34
N THR A 8 4.99 -22.21 -2.47
CA THR A 8 5.26 -21.38 -3.66
C THR A 8 4.85 -19.93 -3.37
N PHE A 9 3.71 -19.73 -2.72
CA PHE A 9 3.28 -18.40 -2.29
C PHE A 9 4.24 -17.77 -1.29
N GLU A 10 4.67 -18.53 -0.27
CA GLU A 10 5.64 -18.05 0.72
C GLU A 10 6.96 -17.63 0.05
N LYS A 11 7.52 -18.49 -0.82
CA LYS A 11 8.73 -18.17 -1.59
C LYS A 11 8.57 -16.94 -2.48
N LEU A 12 7.38 -16.73 -3.06
CA LEU A 12 7.10 -15.54 -3.85
C LEU A 12 7.13 -14.28 -2.98
N VAL A 13 6.58 -14.33 -1.77
CA VAL A 13 6.66 -13.20 -0.83
C VAL A 13 8.09 -12.95 -0.38
N GLU A 14 8.86 -13.99 -0.08
CA GLU A 14 10.28 -13.88 0.28
C GLU A 14 11.09 -13.23 -0.84
N TYR A 15 10.89 -13.67 -2.10
CA TYR A 15 11.51 -13.06 -3.27
C TYR A 15 11.17 -11.57 -3.38
N LEU A 16 9.92 -11.18 -3.13
CA LEU A 16 9.53 -9.77 -3.13
C LEU A 16 10.22 -8.98 -2.02
N VAL A 17 10.35 -9.55 -0.82
CA VAL A 17 11.09 -8.93 0.30
C VAL A 17 12.55 -8.72 -0.09
N GLU A 18 13.23 -9.73 -0.63
CA GLU A 18 14.62 -9.64 -1.08
C GLU A 18 14.78 -8.58 -2.18
N HIS A 19 13.85 -8.56 -3.15
CA HIS A 19 13.86 -7.58 -4.23
C HIS A 19 13.67 -6.15 -3.70
N GLU A 20 12.75 -5.94 -2.77
CA GLU A 20 12.53 -4.64 -2.12
C GLU A 20 13.77 -4.16 -1.36
N ALA A 21 14.48 -5.07 -0.67
CA ALA A 21 15.74 -4.77 0.00
C ALA A 21 16.81 -4.33 -1.00
N ALA A 22 17.00 -5.09 -2.08
CA ALA A 22 17.99 -4.80 -3.11
C ALA A 22 17.74 -3.44 -3.79
N VAL A 23 16.48 -3.15 -4.13
CA VAL A 23 16.11 -1.85 -4.72
C VAL A 23 16.33 -0.72 -3.72
N ALA A 24 15.99 -0.91 -2.44
CA ALA A 24 16.22 0.10 -1.42
C ALA A 24 17.71 0.44 -1.28
N THR A 25 18.58 -0.57 -1.22
CA THR A 25 20.04 -0.39 -1.18
C THR A 25 20.54 0.36 -2.41
N ALA A 26 20.10 -0.05 -3.61
CA ALA A 26 20.49 0.62 -4.85
C ALA A 26 20.06 2.09 -4.87
N MET A 27 18.86 2.41 -4.37
CA MET A 27 18.38 3.79 -4.28
C MET A 27 19.15 4.64 -3.26
N GLN A 28 19.61 4.03 -2.15
CA GLN A 28 20.38 4.72 -1.11
C GLN A 28 21.83 4.99 -1.53
N GLN A 29 22.42 4.09 -2.32
CA GLN A 29 23.78 4.25 -2.86
C GLN A 29 23.84 5.22 -4.03
N GLN A 30 22.69 5.55 -4.64
CA GLN A 30 22.63 6.47 -5.76
C GLN A 30 22.77 7.92 -5.25
N GLY A 31 23.99 8.46 -5.28
CA GLY A 31 24.28 9.84 -4.87
C GLY A 31 23.65 10.90 -5.79
N ASP A 32 23.51 10.58 -7.08
CA ASP A 32 22.94 11.47 -8.09
C ASP A 32 21.61 10.96 -8.65
N PRO A 33 20.62 11.84 -8.93
CA PRO A 33 19.40 11.47 -9.66
C PRO A 33 19.74 10.83 -11.01
N ARG A 34 18.89 9.90 -11.49
CA ARG A 34 19.06 9.35 -12.85
C ARG A 34 19.02 10.49 -13.89
N PRO A 35 19.72 10.39 -15.03
CA PRO A 35 19.75 11.47 -16.03
C PRO A 35 18.36 11.93 -16.49
N TRP A 36 17.43 10.99 -16.68
CA TRP A 36 16.04 11.29 -17.04
C TRP A 36 15.20 11.88 -15.89
N MET A 37 15.72 11.90 -14.66
CA MET A 37 15.16 12.63 -13.52
C MET A 37 15.79 14.02 -13.33
N ASN A 38 16.88 14.31 -14.05
CA ASN A 38 17.61 15.57 -13.96
C ASN A 38 17.10 16.57 -15.02
N PHE A 39 16.07 17.32 -14.63
CA PHE A 39 15.46 18.38 -15.46
C PHE A 39 16.04 19.77 -15.14
N SER A 40 17.19 19.84 -14.46
CA SER A 40 17.82 21.10 -14.05
C SER A 40 18.50 21.85 -15.20
N GLY A 41 18.53 21.28 -16.42
CA GLY A 41 19.09 21.95 -17.58
C GLY A 41 18.15 23.02 -18.15
N ASP A 42 18.75 24.10 -18.69
CA ASP A 42 18.06 25.25 -19.31
C ASP A 42 17.04 24.88 -20.41
N LYS A 43 17.08 23.63 -20.90
CA LYS A 43 16.20 23.08 -21.93
C LYS A 43 14.78 22.79 -21.44
N LEU A 44 14.53 22.69 -20.13
CA LEU A 44 13.23 22.39 -19.53
C LEU A 44 12.79 23.49 -18.57
N LYS A 45 12.48 24.68 -19.11
CA LYS A 45 11.73 25.72 -18.40
C LYS A 45 10.25 25.36 -18.34
N VAL A 46 9.93 24.36 -17.52
CA VAL A 46 8.53 24.07 -17.18
C VAL A 46 8.15 24.99 -16.02
N SER A 47 7.03 25.70 -16.15
CA SER A 47 6.42 26.42 -15.04
C SER A 47 6.15 25.44 -13.90
N ALA A 48 6.28 25.90 -12.66
CA ALA A 48 5.79 25.12 -11.54
C ALA A 48 4.30 24.83 -11.79
N ALA A 49 3.89 23.57 -11.73
CA ALA A 49 2.48 23.24 -11.78
C ALA A 49 1.76 24.04 -10.69
N GLU A 50 0.71 24.78 -11.06
CA GLU A 50 -0.18 25.41 -10.09
C GLU A 50 -0.81 24.27 -9.27
N LYS A 51 -0.50 24.23 -7.98
CA LYS A 51 -1.00 23.22 -7.05
C LYS A 51 -2.22 23.78 -6.36
N THR A 52 -3.39 23.55 -6.93
CA THR A 52 -4.66 23.89 -6.30
C THR A 52 -5.11 22.71 -5.43
N GLU A 53 -4.82 22.79 -4.13
CA GLU A 53 -5.24 21.76 -3.16
C GLU A 53 -6.77 21.52 -3.20
N ALA A 54 -7.54 22.56 -3.51
CA ALA A 54 -8.98 22.48 -3.72
C ALA A 54 -9.41 21.53 -4.87
N GLU A 55 -8.65 21.43 -5.96
CA GLU A 55 -8.96 20.51 -7.07
C GLU A 55 -8.68 19.04 -6.68
N LEU A 56 -7.65 18.82 -5.86
CA LEU A 56 -7.37 17.49 -5.30
C LEU A 56 -8.50 17.05 -4.37
N ASP A 57 -8.89 17.91 -3.44
CA ASP A 57 -9.86 17.58 -2.42
C ASP A 57 -11.24 17.29 -3.04
N ALA A 58 -11.61 18.00 -4.11
CA ALA A 58 -12.85 17.72 -4.85
C ALA A 58 -12.84 16.37 -5.58
N VAL A 59 -11.71 15.99 -6.22
CA VAL A 59 -11.60 14.74 -6.98
C VAL A 59 -11.53 13.51 -6.06
N PHE A 60 -10.93 13.67 -4.88
CA PHE A 60 -10.72 12.59 -3.92
C PHE A 60 -11.62 12.69 -2.70
N ASP A 61 -12.75 13.39 -2.82
CA ASP A 61 -13.76 13.43 -1.77
C ASP A 61 -14.29 12.01 -1.49
N ARG A 62 -14.26 11.63 -0.21
CA ARG A 62 -14.65 10.32 0.30
C ARG A 62 -15.87 10.38 1.19
N GLU A 63 -16.49 11.54 1.38
CA GLU A 63 -17.59 11.71 2.33
C GLU A 63 -18.74 10.74 2.04
N SER A 64 -19.21 10.70 0.79
CA SER A 64 -20.29 9.80 0.35
C SER A 64 -19.94 8.30 0.50
N LEU A 65 -18.69 7.92 0.24
CA LEU A 65 -18.19 6.55 0.41
C LEU A 65 -18.12 6.16 1.89
N ASN A 66 -17.66 7.07 2.74
CA ASN A 66 -17.62 6.86 4.19
C ASN A 66 -19.03 6.72 4.76
N GLN A 67 -19.97 7.55 4.32
CA GLN A 67 -21.39 7.42 4.69
C GLN A 67 -21.96 6.07 4.24
N SER A 68 -21.68 5.65 3.00
CA SER A 68 -22.08 4.34 2.48
C SER A 68 -21.52 3.18 3.30
N TYR A 69 -20.26 3.28 3.73
CA TYR A 69 -19.64 2.30 4.62
C TYR A 69 -20.31 2.25 5.99
N VAL A 70 -20.57 3.41 6.61
CA VAL A 70 -21.26 3.49 7.91
C VAL A 70 -22.67 2.90 7.81
N GLN A 71 -23.43 3.23 6.77
CA GLN A 71 -24.77 2.68 6.53
C GLN A 71 -24.74 1.17 6.34
N ALA A 72 -23.84 0.65 5.48
CA ALA A 72 -23.72 -0.78 5.25
C ALA A 72 -23.31 -1.52 6.53
N ARG A 73 -22.39 -0.95 7.33
CA ARG A 73 -21.90 -1.57 8.57
C ARG A 73 -22.94 -1.57 9.70
N SER A 74 -23.78 -0.54 9.78
CA SER A 74 -24.80 -0.42 10.81
C SER A 74 -26.12 -1.11 10.44
N ASN A 75 -26.26 -1.62 9.21
CA ASN A 75 -27.43 -2.36 8.77
C ASN A 75 -27.30 -3.85 9.13
N GLU A 76 -28.14 -4.32 10.05
CA GLU A 76 -28.16 -5.73 10.51
C GLU A 76 -28.45 -6.74 9.39
N THR A 77 -29.09 -6.31 8.31
CA THR A 77 -29.43 -7.15 7.15
C THR A 77 -28.41 -7.09 6.02
N ALA A 78 -27.40 -6.22 6.11
CA ALA A 78 -26.39 -6.08 5.08
C ALA A 78 -25.50 -7.32 4.98
N LYS A 79 -25.19 -7.71 3.75
CA LYS A 79 -24.29 -8.84 3.48
C LYS A 79 -22.85 -8.39 3.73
N SER A 80 -22.00 -9.29 4.23
CA SER A 80 -20.58 -8.99 4.49
C SER A 80 -19.84 -8.43 3.27
N ARG A 81 -20.24 -8.83 2.06
CA ARG A 81 -19.68 -8.31 0.80
C ARG A 81 -20.00 -6.82 0.55
N GLU A 82 -21.16 -6.35 0.99
CA GLU A 82 -21.60 -4.95 0.78
C GLU A 82 -20.77 -4.01 1.66
N VAL A 83 -20.57 -4.42 2.92
CA VAL A 83 -19.66 -3.72 3.86
C VAL A 83 -18.22 -3.71 3.33
N ALA A 84 -17.75 -4.84 2.79
CA ALA A 84 -16.41 -4.95 2.23
C ALA A 84 -16.23 -4.06 0.99
N LEU A 85 -17.19 -4.03 0.08
CA LEU A 85 -17.14 -3.21 -1.13
C LEU A 85 -17.11 -1.71 -0.79
N ALA A 86 -17.97 -1.25 0.12
CA ALA A 86 -17.99 0.15 0.55
C ALA A 86 -16.66 0.56 1.19
N LYS A 87 -16.06 -0.33 1.99
CA LYS A 87 -14.73 -0.10 2.58
C LYS A 87 -13.63 -0.03 1.52
N ILE A 88 -13.60 -0.98 0.60
CA ILE A 88 -12.59 -1.04 -0.47
C ILE A 88 -12.64 0.21 -1.34
N ALA A 89 -13.84 0.70 -1.68
CA ALA A 89 -14.00 1.92 -2.47
C ALA A 89 -13.36 3.14 -1.79
N GLY A 90 -13.61 3.34 -0.48
CA GLY A 90 -12.99 4.42 0.29
C GLY A 90 -11.47 4.27 0.42
N ASP A 91 -10.99 3.06 0.67
CA ASP A 91 -9.56 2.75 0.79
C ASP A 91 -8.82 2.96 -0.54
N PHE A 92 -9.46 2.60 -1.67
CA PHE A 92 -8.93 2.79 -3.02
C PHE A 92 -8.78 4.28 -3.33
N LEU A 93 -9.84 5.07 -3.13
CA LEU A 93 -9.78 6.51 -3.42
C LEU A 93 -8.72 7.21 -2.55
N GLY A 94 -8.59 6.82 -1.27
CA GLY A 94 -7.53 7.31 -0.38
C GLY A 94 -6.12 6.82 -0.76
N ALA A 95 -5.97 5.70 -1.46
CA ALA A 95 -4.70 5.28 -2.03
C ALA A 95 -4.32 6.15 -3.25
N CYS A 96 -5.29 6.43 -4.13
CA CYS A 96 -5.09 7.31 -5.29
C CYS A 96 -4.75 8.75 -4.86
N GLU A 97 -5.44 9.29 -3.85
CA GLU A 97 -5.15 10.61 -3.28
C GLU A 97 -3.70 10.68 -2.78
N ARG A 98 -3.26 9.66 -2.02
CA ARG A 98 -1.88 9.58 -1.50
C ARG A 98 -0.86 9.51 -2.62
N ASP A 99 -1.11 8.75 -3.68
CA ASP A 99 -0.21 8.69 -4.84
C ASP A 99 -0.11 10.05 -5.54
N LYS A 100 -1.26 10.71 -5.79
CA LYS A 100 -1.27 12.03 -6.40
C LYS A 100 -0.57 13.08 -5.56
N ARG A 101 -0.80 13.10 -4.24
CA ARG A 101 -0.06 13.97 -3.31
C ARG A 101 1.44 13.64 -3.28
N MET A 102 1.85 12.39 -3.51
CA MET A 102 3.27 12.04 -3.64
C MET A 102 3.91 12.64 -4.90
N GLN A 103 3.18 12.73 -6.03
CA GLN A 103 3.66 13.39 -7.25
C GLN A 103 3.91 14.90 -7.07
N TRP A 104 3.23 15.52 -6.10
CA TRP A 104 3.40 16.95 -5.79
C TRP A 104 4.58 17.24 -4.85
N ARG A 105 5.22 16.22 -4.29
CA ARG A 105 6.42 16.38 -3.45
C ARG A 105 7.64 16.63 -4.34
N SER A 106 8.69 17.21 -3.76
CA SER A 106 9.97 17.28 -4.47
C SER A 106 10.44 15.85 -4.80
N ARG A 107 11.03 15.66 -5.99
CA ARG A 107 11.48 14.34 -6.45
C ARG A 107 12.47 13.70 -5.48
N ILE A 108 13.31 14.50 -4.82
CA ILE A 108 14.21 14.04 -3.75
C ILE A 108 13.42 13.41 -2.60
N ARG A 109 12.33 14.05 -2.14
CA ARG A 109 11.44 13.45 -1.13
C ARG A 109 10.75 12.20 -1.65
N MET A 110 10.33 12.16 -2.91
CA MET A 110 9.72 10.96 -3.49
C MET A 110 10.70 9.78 -3.48
N VAL A 111 11.94 9.99 -3.90
CA VAL A 111 13.01 8.98 -3.90
C VAL A 111 13.34 8.55 -2.46
N ALA A 112 13.47 9.49 -1.53
CA ALA A 112 13.74 9.18 -0.13
C ALA A 112 12.60 8.38 0.52
N HIS A 113 11.34 8.77 0.32
CA HIS A 113 10.18 8.02 0.84
C HIS A 113 10.06 6.64 0.19
N ALA A 114 10.30 6.54 -1.12
CA ALA A 114 10.33 5.26 -1.81
C ALA A 114 11.42 4.36 -1.22
N ALA A 115 12.67 4.83 -1.14
CA ALA A 115 13.78 4.09 -0.54
C ALA A 115 13.47 3.64 0.90
N ALA A 116 12.91 4.53 1.73
CA ALA A 116 12.53 4.21 3.11
C ALA A 116 11.44 3.13 3.18
N ARG A 117 10.38 3.25 2.36
CA ARG A 117 9.31 2.25 2.28
C ARG A 117 9.85 0.89 1.83
N ARG A 118 10.65 0.87 0.76
CA ARG A 118 11.27 -0.34 0.22
C ARG A 118 12.20 -0.99 1.25
N SER A 119 13.00 -0.19 1.97
CA SER A 119 13.85 -0.67 3.06
C SER A 119 13.03 -1.29 4.20
N GLY A 120 11.87 -0.73 4.53
CA GLY A 120 10.93 -1.33 5.48
C GLY A 120 10.38 -2.66 4.99
N ASN A 121 9.91 -2.72 3.75
CA ASN A 121 9.36 -3.93 3.12
C ASN A 121 10.41 -5.04 2.97
N GLY A 122 11.66 -4.67 2.72
CA GLY A 122 12.76 -5.61 2.53
C GLY A 122 13.30 -6.25 3.81
N LYS A 123 12.74 -5.93 4.97
CA LYS A 123 13.05 -6.63 6.21
C LYS A 123 12.20 -7.89 6.33
N ALA A 124 12.79 -8.99 6.81
CA ALA A 124 12.04 -10.22 7.11
C ALA A 124 10.89 -9.98 8.12
N SER A 125 11.10 -9.09 9.09
CA SER A 125 10.08 -8.62 10.04
C SER A 125 9.29 -7.40 9.53
N GLY A 126 9.44 -7.07 8.27
CA GLY A 126 8.84 -5.92 7.61
C GLY A 126 7.35 -6.10 7.35
N PRO A 127 6.65 -5.00 7.04
CA PRO A 127 5.20 -5.03 6.84
C PRO A 127 4.77 -5.92 5.69
N LEU A 128 5.59 -6.11 4.65
CA LEU A 128 5.28 -7.00 3.52
C LEU A 128 5.11 -8.46 3.99
N ARG A 129 6.14 -9.06 4.62
CA ARG A 129 6.06 -10.45 5.15
C ARG A 129 5.03 -10.58 6.28
N ARG A 130 5.00 -9.62 7.21
CA ARG A 130 4.09 -9.66 8.38
C ARG A 130 2.61 -9.56 7.99
N SER A 131 2.27 -8.67 7.07
CA SER A 131 0.87 -8.43 6.71
C SER A 131 0.34 -9.48 5.74
N THR A 132 1.22 -10.27 5.13
CA THR A 132 0.84 -11.33 4.19
C THR A 132 0.89 -12.68 4.87
N VAL A 133 2.08 -13.26 5.04
CA VAL A 133 2.19 -14.66 5.47
C VAL A 133 2.08 -14.82 6.99
N ASP A 134 2.60 -13.93 7.86
CA ASP A 134 2.31 -14.05 9.32
C ASP A 134 0.82 -13.88 9.60
N TYR A 135 0.14 -13.01 8.84
CA TYR A 135 -1.31 -12.83 8.96
C TYR A 135 -2.06 -14.11 8.57
N LEU A 136 -1.70 -14.74 7.45
CA LEU A 136 -2.30 -16.01 7.02
C LEU A 136 -2.00 -17.14 8.01
N GLU A 137 -0.78 -17.24 8.53
CA GLU A 137 -0.41 -18.22 9.57
C GLU A 137 -1.31 -18.07 10.79
N ARG A 138 -1.50 -16.83 11.28
CA ARG A 138 -2.39 -16.52 12.40
C ARG A 138 -3.85 -16.87 12.09
N MET A 139 -4.31 -16.62 10.88
CA MET A 139 -5.66 -16.98 10.46
C MET A 139 -5.87 -18.50 10.44
N PHE A 140 -4.87 -19.25 9.98
CA PHE A 140 -4.90 -20.71 10.01
C PHE A 140 -4.86 -21.26 11.44
N LEU A 141 -4.01 -20.72 12.30
CA LEU A 141 -3.98 -21.08 13.73
C LEU A 141 -5.35 -20.88 14.40
N LYS A 142 -5.97 -19.70 14.22
CA LYS A 142 -7.30 -19.40 14.75
C LYS A 142 -8.38 -20.34 14.22
N SER A 143 -8.32 -20.71 12.93
CA SER A 143 -9.28 -21.67 12.36
C SER A 143 -9.16 -23.06 13.00
N ARG A 144 -7.94 -23.50 13.33
CA ARG A 144 -7.69 -24.78 14.01
C ARG A 144 -8.23 -24.80 15.44
N GLU A 145 -8.11 -23.70 16.17
CA GLU A 145 -8.66 -23.55 17.54
C GLU A 145 -10.18 -23.69 17.55
N LYS A 146 -10.89 -23.07 16.60
CA LYS A 146 -12.36 -23.16 16.51
C LYS A 146 -12.84 -24.58 16.23
N VAL A 147 -12.16 -25.33 15.36
CA VAL A 147 -12.54 -26.71 15.05
C VAL A 147 -12.44 -27.59 16.31
N LYS A 148 -11.41 -27.40 17.14
CA LYS A 148 -11.24 -28.14 18.41
C LYS A 148 -12.31 -27.82 19.47
N GLN A 149 -12.95 -26.65 19.42
CA GLN A 149 -14.01 -26.27 20.36
C GLN A 149 -15.40 -26.77 19.91
N SER A 150 -15.52 -27.23 18.66
CA SER A 150 -16.80 -27.57 18.04
C SER A 150 -17.04 -29.08 17.90
N GLY A 151 -16.07 -29.91 18.29
CA GLY A 151 -16.14 -31.38 18.27
C GLY A 151 -15.69 -31.94 19.60
#